data_AF-A0A6H9LR87-F1
#
_entry.id   AF-A0A6H9LR87-F1
#
_cell.length_a   1.000
_cell.length_b   1.000
_cell.length_c   1.000
_cell.angle_alpha   90.00
_cell.angle_beta   90.00
_cell.angle_gamma   90.00
#
_symmetry.space_group_name_H-M   'P 1'
#
loop_
_entity.id
_entity.type
_entity.pdbx_description
1 polymer ?
#
loop_
_entity_poly.entity_id
_entity_poly.type
_entity_poly.pdbx_seq_one_letter_code
_entity_poly.pdbx_strand_id
1 'polypeptide(L)' 'MFSNMIDSVNDIQSDSSHLQEAFMNGEPVELHEMMIKAQEAGIAMDLLLEVRNKFISAYNEIMRMQI' A
#
# COMPACT_ATOMS: atom_id res chain seq x y z
N MET A 1 1.33 -7.30 13.07
CA MET A 1 0.64 -7.74 11.83
C MET A 1 0.10 -6.55 11.05
N PHE A 2 -0.82 -5.73 11.60
CA PHE A 2 -1.29 -4.50 10.92
C PHE A 2 -0.17 -3.47 10.69
N SER A 3 0.69 -3.21 11.70
CA SER A 3 1.89 -2.37 11.53
C SER A 3 2.77 -2.87 10.39
N ASN A 4 3.09 -4.17 10.39
CA ASN A 4 3.92 -4.78 9.34
C ASN A 4 3.30 -4.64 7.93
N MET A 5 1.96 -4.63 7.81
CA MET A 5 1.30 -4.37 6.51
C MET A 5 1.46 -2.90 6.09
N ILE A 6 1.36 -1.96 7.03
CA ILE A 6 1.64 -0.55 6.75
C ILE A 6 3.09 -0.36 6.32
N ASP A 7 4.02 -0.97 7.06
CA ASP A 7 5.45 -0.90 6.76
C ASP A 7 5.73 -1.49 5.36
N SER A 8 5.13 -2.65 5.04
CA SER A 8 5.26 -3.26 3.72
C SER A 8 4.67 -2.42 2.59
N VAL A 9 3.52 -1.76 2.79
CA VAL A 9 2.94 -0.86 1.79
C VAL A 9 3.82 0.37 1.60
N ASN A 10 4.40 0.90 2.69
CA ASN A 10 5.31 2.03 2.65
C ASN A 10 6.60 1.69 1.88
N ASP A 11 7.15 0.50 2.07
CA ASP A 11 8.31 0.01 1.33
C ASP A 11 8.02 -0.09 -0.17
N ILE A 12 6.87 -0.67 -0.55
CA ILE A 12 6.45 -0.77 -1.97
C ILE A 12 6.25 0.61 -2.60
N GLN A 13 5.67 1.56 -1.86
CA GLN A 13 5.51 2.94 -2.32
C GLN A 13 6.85 3.66 -2.49
N SER A 14 7.78 3.45 -1.56
CA SER A 14 9.14 3.99 -1.62
C SER A 14 9.89 3.45 -2.83
N ASP A 15 9.83 2.14 -3.07
CA ASP A 15 10.45 1.50 -4.23
C ASP A 15 9.89 2.05 -5.55
N SER A 16 8.56 2.20 -5.65
CA SER A 16 7.93 2.77 -6.83
C SER A 16 8.37 4.22 -7.08
N SER A 17 8.56 5.01 -6.02
CA SER A 17 9.02 6.40 -6.12
C SER A 17 10.47 6.47 -6.57
N HIS A 18 11.33 5.60 -6.03
CA HIS A 18 12.73 5.51 -6.42
C HIS A 18 12.90 5.10 -7.89
N LEU A 19 12.13 4.11 -8.36
CA LEU A 19 12.13 3.71 -9.78
C LEU A 19 11.67 4.84 -10.70
N GLN A 20 10.69 5.63 -10.26
CA GLN A 20 10.21 6.79 -11.01
C GLN A 20 11.28 7.88 -11.10
N GLU A 21 12.00 8.15 -10.01
CA GLU A 21 13.10 9.12 -9.96
C GLU A 21 14.30 8.67 -10.81
N ALA A 22 14.70 7.39 -10.71
CA ALA A 22 15.74 6.79 -11.54
C ALA A 22 15.40 6.85 -13.04
N PHE A 23 14.15 6.56 -13.40
CA PHE A 23 13.67 6.70 -14.78
C PHE A 23 13.75 8.16 -15.27
N MET A 24 13.35 9.14 -14.45
CA MET A 24 13.44 10.56 -14.79
C MET A 24 14.91 11.04 -14.93
N ASN A 25 15.82 10.43 -14.19
CA ASN A 25 17.26 10.70 -14.27
C ASN A 25 17.94 10.04 -15.49
N GLY A 26 17.19 9.28 -16.30
CA GLY A 26 17.71 8.60 -17.49
C GLY A 26 18.49 7.34 -17.19
N GLU A 27 18.35 6.76 -15.99
CA GLU A 27 18.85 5.42 -15.71
C GLU A 27 18.13 4.39 -16.59
N PRO A 28 18.77 3.25 -16.91
CA PRO A 28 18.17 2.17 -17.68
C PRO A 28 17.12 1.42 -16.84
N VAL A 29 16.05 2.11 -16.49
CA VAL A 29 14.88 1.55 -15.83
C VAL A 29 13.86 1.22 -16.90
N GLU A 30 13.45 -0.03 -16.91
CA GLU A 30 12.43 -0.51 -17.82
C GLU A 30 11.07 0.08 -17.44
N LEU A 31 10.44 0.83 -18.35
CA LEU A 31 9.14 1.47 -18.11
C LEU A 31 8.06 0.46 -17.67
N HIS A 32 8.13 -0.77 -18.17
CA HIS A 32 7.19 -1.82 -17.82
C HIS A 32 7.34 -2.28 -16.36
N GLU A 33 8.56 -2.32 -15.82
CA GLU A 33 8.80 -2.66 -14.41
C GLU A 33 8.26 -1.58 -13.47
N MET A 34 8.47 -0.30 -13.82
CA MET A 34 7.91 0.82 -13.06
C MET A 34 6.38 0.77 -13.03
N MET A 35 5.74 0.50 -14.18
CA MET A 35 4.29 0.36 -14.27
C MET A 35 3.77 -0.80 -13.42
N ILE A 36 4.45 -1.96 -13.44
CA ILE A 36 4.08 -3.11 -12.60
C ILE A 36 4.20 -2.77 -11.12
N LYS A 37 5.30 -2.12 -10.71
CA LYS A 37 5.53 -1.73 -9.32
C LYS A 37 4.52 -0.69 -8.82
N ALA A 38 4.17 0.28 -9.64
CA ALA A 38 3.13 1.24 -9.34
C ALA A 38 1.75 0.56 -9.16
N GLN A 39 1.46 -0.43 -10.01
CA GLN A 39 0.21 -1.18 -9.93
C GLN A 39 0.16 -2.10 -8.69
N GLU A 40 1.27 -2.73 -8.34
CA GLU A 40 1.45 -3.50 -7.10
C GLU A 40 1.23 -2.62 -5.86
N ALA A 41 1.81 -1.41 -5.84
CA ALA A 41 1.63 -0.43 -4.78
C ALA A 41 0.15 -0.05 -4.58
N GLY A 42 -0.57 0.17 -5.68
CA GLY A 42 -2.01 0.49 -5.65
C GLY A 42 -2.83 -0.63 -5.03
N ILE A 43 -2.65 -1.87 -5.50
CA ILE A 43 -3.36 -3.04 -4.97
C ILE A 43 -3.06 -3.26 -3.48
N ALA A 44 -1.80 -3.12 -3.08
CA ALA A 44 -1.40 -3.28 -1.69
C ALA A 44 -2.04 -2.21 -0.77
N MET A 45 -2.15 -0.98 -1.26
CA MET A 45 -2.83 0.11 -0.55
C MET A 45 -4.34 -0.13 -0.42
N ASP A 46 -5.00 -0.59 -1.48
CA ASP A 46 -6.43 -0.92 -1.45
C ASP A 46 -6.71 -2.01 -0.41
N LEU A 47 -5.88 -3.06 -0.38
CA LEU A 47 -5.97 -4.11 0.62
C LEU A 47 -5.81 -3.56 2.05
N LEU A 48 -4.86 -2.65 2.26
CA LEU A 48 -4.65 -2.02 3.57
C LEU A 48 -5.89 -1.21 4.00
N LEU A 49 -6.52 -0.48 3.08
CA LEU A 49 -7.74 0.27 3.35
C LEU A 49 -8.90 -0.65 3.70
N GLU A 50 -9.06 -1.78 3.00
CA GLU A 50 -10.08 -2.77 3.36
C GLU A 50 -9.86 -3.34 4.76
N VAL A 51 -8.62 -3.70 5.09
CA VAL A 51 -8.26 -4.21 6.41
C VAL A 51 -8.56 -3.15 7.48
N ARG A 52 -8.13 -1.90 7.27
CA ARG A 52 -8.43 -0.77 8.16
C ARG A 52 -9.94 -0.60 8.36
N ASN A 53 -10.72 -0.63 7.29
CA ASN A 53 -12.17 -0.50 7.36
C ASN A 53 -12.82 -1.64 8.15
N LYS A 54 -12.35 -2.89 7.96
CA LYS A 54 -12.82 -4.04 8.74
C LYS A 54 -12.51 -3.89 10.23
N PHE A 55 -11.32 -3.41 10.59
CA PHE A 55 -10.98 -3.14 11.98
C PHE A 55 -11.89 -2.08 12.62
N ILE A 56 -12.17 -0.99 11.90
CA ILE A 56 -13.08 0.07 12.37
C ILE A 56 -14.51 -0.48 12.53
N SER A 57 -14.99 -1.26 11.55
CA SER A 57 -16.32 -1.88 11.61
C SER A 57 -16.45 -2.86 12.77
N ALA A 58 -15.45 -3.72 12.99
CA ALA A 58 -15.43 -4.66 14.11
C ALA A 58 -15.44 -3.93 15.47
N TYR A 59 -14.67 -2.84 15.60
CA TYR A 59 -14.71 -1.98 16.79
C TYR A 59 -16.11 -1.39 17.01
N ASN A 60 -16.71 -0.83 15.96
CA ASN A 60 -18.06 -0.26 16.02
C ASN A 60 -19.13 -1.30 16.36
N GLU A 61 -18.98 -2.54 15.93
CA GLU A 61 -19.92 -3.63 16.21
C GLU A 61 -19.86 -4.05 17.68
N ILE A 62 -18.67 -4.17 18.26
CA ILE A 62 -18.48 -4.42 19.70
C ILE A 62 -19.13 -3.30 20.53
N MET A 63 -18.94 -2.04 20.14
CA MET A 63 -19.56 -0.89 20.82
C MET A 63 -21.09 -0.93 20.77
N ARG A 64 -21.69 -1.45 19.70
CA ARG A 64 -23.16 -1.59 19.59
C ARG A 64 -23.73 -2.75 20.40
N MET A 65 -22.93 -3.77 20.72
CA MET A 65 -23.37 -4.90 21.55
C MET A 65 -23.41 -4.58 23.05
N GLN A 66 -22.70 -3.53 23.49
CA GLN A 66 -22.59 -3.16 24.90
C GLN A 66 -23.64 -2.13 25.38
N ILE A 67 -24.61 -1.76 24.52
CA ILE A 67 -25.75 -0.90 24.87
C ILE A 67 -27.00 -1.76 25.06
#